data_AF-A0A822AG24-F1
#
_entry.id   AF-A0A822AG24-F1
#
_cell.length_a   1.000
_cell.length_b   1.000
_cell.length_c   1.000
_cell.angle_alpha   90.00
_cell.angle_beta   90.00
_cell.angle_gamma   90.00
#
_symmetry.space_group_name_H-M   'P 1'
#
loop_
_entity.id
_entity.type
_entity.pdbx_description
1 polymer ?
#
loop_
_entity_poly.entity_id
_entity_poly.type
_entity_poly.pdbx_seq_one_letter_code
_entity_poly.pdbx_strand_id
1 'polypeptide(L)'
;MEVIQIPQYESETSDAEMVEENHEMNEKINKKRRLKYWIKEATYDNPSEAEASIENQWSKHYINYTEQGRKVYYRCKRMKRRDPQCNVSMYMLYHADSDKVTYYKTEGEHDHDDDYKIRGIHETVKRVIDDLYDDGVMKPKQIIRALETRKIKTPTYTQLNNYISHLKTKKYGSNTISLGELKQWCKDNEHIPADENKAFVVSYEVIYDTEEYEDDEYVEEDEVGTTDLNKAFHPFGLAICSNEKTNGFAFIFKDIQIGMQKINKDLLKPKALISDAADAIKNGFKR
;
A
#
# COMPACT_ATOMS: atom_id res chain seq x y z
N MET A 1 -33.23 -42.68 14.28
CA MET A 1 -32.12 -41.78 13.88
C MET A 1 -31.14 -42.63 13.12
N GLU A 2 -31.04 -42.44 11.81
CA GLU A 2 -30.13 -43.23 10.97
C GLU A 2 -28.79 -42.51 10.84
N VAL A 3 -27.74 -43.21 11.25
CA VAL A 3 -26.34 -42.78 11.16
C VAL A 3 -25.79 -43.37 9.87
N ILE A 4 -25.50 -42.52 8.89
CA ILE A 4 -24.87 -42.96 7.63
C ILE A 4 -23.37 -42.71 7.74
N GLN A 5 -22.59 -43.80 7.83
CA GLN A 5 -21.14 -43.78 7.67
C GLN A 5 -20.81 -43.96 6.18
N ILE A 6 -20.04 -43.03 5.60
CA ILE A 6 -19.53 -43.14 4.23
C ILE A 6 -18.02 -43.41 4.29
N PRO A 7 -17.49 -44.48 3.67
CA PRO A 7 -16.05 -44.75 3.60
C PRO A 7 -15.32 -43.75 2.69
N GLN A 8 -14.05 -43.47 3.00
CA GLN A 8 -13.20 -42.61 2.17
C GLN A 8 -12.66 -43.37 0.95
N TYR A 9 -12.76 -42.75 -0.22
CA TYR A 9 -12.07 -43.11 -1.46
C TYR A 9 -10.61 -42.65 -1.38
N GLU A 10 -9.66 -43.57 -1.49
CA GLU A 10 -8.23 -43.28 -1.61
C GLU A 10 -7.88 -43.18 -3.10
N SER A 11 -7.46 -42.00 -3.56
CA SER A 11 -6.90 -41.84 -4.90
C SER A 11 -5.40 -42.15 -4.86
N GLU A 12 -5.03 -43.31 -5.40
CA GLU A 12 -3.65 -43.62 -5.74
C GLU A 12 -3.25 -42.83 -6.98
N THR A 13 -2.32 -41.88 -6.82
CA THR A 13 -1.52 -41.39 -7.95
C THR A 13 -0.06 -41.63 -7.62
N SER A 14 0.47 -42.69 -8.23
CA SER A 14 1.90 -42.87 -8.39
C SER A 14 2.43 -41.79 -9.33
N ASP A 15 3.51 -41.13 -8.93
CA ASP A 15 4.60 -40.85 -9.85
C ASP A 15 5.89 -40.79 -9.03
N ALA A 16 6.78 -41.71 -9.38
CA ALA A 16 8.10 -41.85 -8.81
C ALA A 16 9.06 -40.97 -9.59
N GLU A 17 9.68 -39.99 -8.93
CA GLU A 17 10.99 -39.49 -9.33
C GLU A 17 11.93 -39.45 -8.11
N MET A 18 13.04 -40.14 -8.26
CA MET A 18 14.13 -40.32 -7.31
C MET A 18 14.98 -39.05 -7.24
N VAL A 19 15.26 -38.56 -6.03
CA VAL A 19 16.50 -37.81 -5.76
C VAL A 19 17.03 -38.20 -4.38
N GLU A 20 18.29 -38.64 -4.36
CA GLU A 20 19.02 -39.20 -3.22
C GLU A 20 19.36 -38.17 -2.12
N GLU A 21 19.09 -38.62 -0.90
CA GLU A 21 19.79 -38.45 0.38
C GLU A 21 20.39 -37.09 0.79
N ASN A 22 19.80 -36.50 1.84
CA ASN A 22 20.59 -36.09 3.01
C ASN A 22 19.85 -36.39 4.31
N HIS A 23 20.56 -37.08 5.20
CA HIS A 23 20.06 -37.87 6.30
C HIS A 23 19.98 -37.01 7.58
N GLU A 24 18.85 -36.35 7.82
CA GLU A 24 18.45 -35.94 9.18
C GLU A 24 17.05 -36.47 9.44
N MET A 25 16.98 -37.51 10.29
CA MET A 25 15.73 -38.10 10.76
C MET A 25 14.98 -37.09 11.63
N ASN A 26 14.21 -36.22 10.98
CA ASN A 26 13.15 -35.48 11.62
C ASN A 26 11.85 -36.18 11.21
N GLU A 27 11.47 -37.21 11.95
CA GLU A 27 10.15 -37.84 11.82
C GLU A 27 9.11 -36.72 11.98
N LYS A 28 8.58 -36.25 10.84
CA LYS A 28 7.42 -35.37 10.81
C LYS A 28 6.29 -36.19 11.39
N ILE A 29 6.07 -36.07 12.71
CA ILE A 29 4.86 -36.54 13.36
C ILE A 29 3.72 -35.84 12.63
N ASN A 30 3.11 -36.55 11.67
CA ASN A 30 1.91 -36.12 10.99
C ASN A 30 0.86 -35.98 12.09
N LYS A 31 0.65 -34.75 12.56
CA LYS A 31 -0.43 -34.44 13.50
C LYS A 31 -1.71 -34.98 12.88
N LYS A 32 -2.21 -36.10 13.43
CA LYS A 32 -3.48 -36.71 12.99
C LYS A 32 -4.51 -35.58 12.91
N ARG A 33 -5.03 -35.33 11.71
CA ARG A 33 -6.10 -34.35 11.52
C ARG A 33 -7.25 -34.77 12.43
N ARG A 34 -7.62 -33.92 13.37
CA ARG A 34 -8.77 -34.17 14.25
C ARG A 34 -10.00 -34.41 13.38
N LEU A 35 -10.67 -35.54 13.58
CA LEU A 35 -11.94 -35.84 12.91
C LEU A 35 -12.96 -34.75 13.27
N LYS A 36 -13.61 -34.18 12.27
CA LYS A 36 -14.68 -33.18 12.45
C LYS A 36 -16.02 -33.87 12.29
N TYR A 37 -16.86 -33.79 13.32
CA TYR A 37 -18.24 -34.24 13.28
C TYR A 37 -19.11 -33.10 12.74
N TRP A 38 -19.86 -33.38 11.67
CA TRP A 38 -20.70 -32.40 10.99
C TRP A 38 -22.17 -32.71 11.24
N ILE A 39 -22.88 -31.74 11.81
CA ILE A 39 -24.30 -31.84 12.13
C ILE A 39 -25.08 -31.03 11.09
N LYS A 40 -26.12 -31.64 10.52
CA LYS A 40 -27.06 -30.96 9.63
C LYS A 40 -27.94 -30.04 10.46
N GLU A 41 -27.86 -28.73 10.23
CA GLU A 41 -28.68 -27.73 10.97
C GLU A 41 -29.94 -27.34 10.18
N ALA A 42 -29.82 -27.05 8.89
CA ALA A 42 -30.96 -26.59 8.08
C ALA A 42 -30.85 -27.02 6.61
N THR A 43 -31.98 -26.96 5.90
CA THR A 43 -32.04 -27.06 4.44
C THR A 43 -32.89 -25.93 3.92
N TYR A 44 -32.33 -25.16 2.99
CA TYR A 44 -32.96 -24.04 2.33
C TYR A 44 -33.36 -24.45 0.92
N ASP A 45 -34.46 -23.91 0.42
CA ASP A 45 -34.96 -24.24 -0.92
C ASP A 45 -34.23 -23.47 -2.02
N ASN A 46 -33.52 -22.39 -1.67
CA ASN A 46 -32.77 -21.59 -2.63
C ASN A 46 -31.41 -21.11 -2.07
N PRO A 47 -30.41 -20.86 -2.94
CA PRO A 47 -29.11 -20.31 -2.59
C PRO A 47 -29.14 -18.96 -1.86
N SER A 48 -30.04 -18.05 -2.25
CA SER A 48 -30.06 -16.68 -1.73
C SER A 48 -30.43 -16.63 -0.25
N GLU A 49 -31.42 -17.44 0.15
CA GLU A 49 -31.85 -17.60 1.53
C GLU A 49 -30.74 -18.24 2.38
N ALA A 50 -30.07 -19.26 1.84
CA ALA A 50 -28.93 -19.87 2.50
C ALA A 50 -27.79 -18.85 2.73
N GLU A 51 -27.43 -18.05 1.72
CA GLU A 51 -26.38 -17.03 1.88
C GLU A 51 -26.80 -15.91 2.85
N ALA A 52 -28.08 -15.53 2.89
CA ALA A 52 -28.60 -14.56 3.85
C ALA A 52 -28.57 -15.09 5.30
N SER A 53 -28.67 -16.41 5.50
CA SER A 53 -28.58 -17.04 6.82
C SER A 53 -27.14 -17.08 7.37
N ILE A 54 -26.13 -16.69 6.57
CA ILE A 54 -24.73 -16.70 7.01
C ILE A 54 -24.54 -15.58 8.00
N GLU A 55 -24.40 -15.93 9.28
CA GLU A 55 -24.05 -14.97 10.31
C GLU A 55 -22.75 -14.24 9.96
N ASN A 56 -22.69 -12.96 10.34
CA ASN A 56 -21.55 -12.08 10.04
C ASN A 56 -20.19 -12.60 10.53
N GLN A 57 -20.16 -13.61 11.42
CA GLN A 57 -18.96 -14.24 11.95
C GLN A 57 -18.26 -15.23 11.00
N TRP A 58 -18.83 -15.56 9.84
CA TRP A 58 -18.28 -16.57 8.92
C TRP A 58 -17.64 -15.98 7.66
N SER A 59 -16.49 -16.54 7.23
CA SER A 59 -15.81 -16.19 5.97
C SER A 59 -15.57 -17.41 5.10
N LYS A 60 -15.74 -17.25 3.78
CA LYS A 60 -15.46 -18.30 2.79
C LYS A 60 -13.98 -18.72 2.90
N HIS A 61 -13.75 -20.02 3.04
CA HIS A 61 -12.43 -20.60 3.20
C HIS A 61 -11.96 -21.27 1.90
N TYR A 62 -12.65 -22.31 1.46
CA TYR A 62 -12.40 -23.00 0.20
C TYR A 62 -13.68 -23.69 -0.30
N ILE A 63 -13.63 -24.14 -1.55
CA ILE A 63 -14.72 -24.84 -2.23
C ILE A 63 -14.23 -26.23 -2.62
N ASN A 64 -15.08 -27.24 -2.43
CA ASN A 64 -14.85 -28.59 -2.90
C ASN A 64 -16.02 -29.04 -3.78
N TYR A 65 -15.74 -29.69 -4.89
CA TYR A 65 -16.73 -30.25 -5.79
C TYR A 65 -16.80 -31.75 -5.59
N THR A 66 -18.00 -32.25 -5.34
CA THR A 66 -18.27 -33.67 -5.10
C THR A 66 -19.42 -34.12 -5.98
N GLU A 67 -19.65 -35.43 -6.12
CA GLU A 67 -20.81 -35.96 -6.84
C GLU A 67 -22.15 -35.45 -6.27
N GLN A 68 -22.21 -35.25 -4.96
CA GLN A 68 -23.37 -34.66 -4.27
C GLN A 68 -23.59 -33.17 -4.60
N GLY A 69 -22.62 -32.54 -5.27
CA GLY A 69 -22.62 -31.12 -5.62
C GLY A 69 -21.48 -30.33 -4.98
N ARG A 70 -21.66 -29.01 -4.88
CA ARG A 70 -20.62 -28.06 -4.48
C ARG A 70 -20.67 -27.80 -2.97
N LYS A 71 -19.60 -28.12 -2.25
CA LYS A 71 -19.41 -27.83 -0.82
C LYS A 71 -18.61 -26.54 -0.65
N VAL A 72 -19.21 -25.52 -0.07
CA VAL A 72 -18.55 -24.26 0.26
C VAL A 72 -18.25 -24.25 1.75
N TYR A 73 -16.97 -24.31 2.11
CA TYR A 73 -16.52 -24.32 3.50
C TYR A 73 -16.30 -22.90 4.01
N TYR A 74 -16.76 -22.64 5.23
CA TYR A 74 -16.57 -21.39 5.93
C TYR A 74 -15.81 -21.62 7.24
N ARG A 75 -15.09 -20.59 7.65
CA ARG A 75 -14.39 -20.53 8.93
C ARG A 75 -14.79 -19.28 9.70
N CYS A 76 -14.59 -19.32 11.00
CA CYS A 76 -14.77 -18.15 11.86
C CYS A 76 -13.83 -17.00 11.41
N LYS A 77 -14.36 -15.79 11.27
CA LYS A 77 -13.62 -14.56 10.89
C LYS A 77 -12.74 -14.00 12.02
N ARG A 78 -12.98 -14.44 13.26
CA ARG A 78 -12.34 -13.85 14.43
C ARG A 78 -10.86 -14.23 14.58
N MET A 79 -10.49 -15.43 14.11
CA MET A 79 -9.09 -15.84 14.03
C MET A 79 -8.41 -15.31 12.76
N LYS A 80 -7.14 -14.93 12.86
CA LYS A 80 -6.35 -14.54 11.68
C LYS A 80 -6.09 -15.77 10.80
N ARG A 81 -5.93 -15.57 9.49
CA ARG A 81 -5.60 -16.64 8.52
C ARG A 81 -4.40 -17.52 8.89
N ARG A 82 -3.43 -16.97 9.63
CA ARG A 82 -2.15 -17.62 9.96
C ARG A 82 -2.04 -18.09 11.42
N ASP A 83 -3.04 -17.76 12.25
CA ASP A 83 -3.08 -18.17 13.66
C ASP A 83 -3.83 -19.52 13.79
N PRO A 84 -3.73 -20.23 14.94
CA PRO A 84 -4.56 -21.41 15.20
C PRO A 84 -6.02 -21.10 14.87
N GLN A 85 -6.61 -21.88 13.96
CA GLN A 85 -7.98 -21.64 13.55
C GLN A 85 -8.94 -22.07 14.63
N CYS A 86 -10.03 -21.33 14.76
CA CYS A 86 -11.12 -21.70 15.64
C CYS A 86 -11.61 -23.12 15.30
N ASN A 87 -11.90 -23.92 16.32
CA ASN A 87 -12.34 -25.31 16.12
C ASN A 87 -13.68 -25.41 15.37
N VAL A 88 -14.51 -24.36 15.44
CA VAL A 88 -15.82 -24.35 14.78
C VAL A 88 -15.67 -24.08 13.28
N SER A 89 -16.33 -24.89 12.48
CA SER A 89 -16.42 -24.73 11.03
C SER A 89 -17.85 -25.01 10.58
N MET A 90 -18.24 -24.43 9.46
CA MET A 90 -19.48 -24.80 8.77
C MET A 90 -19.23 -24.98 7.28
N TYR A 91 -20.09 -25.72 6.61
CA TYR A 91 -20.15 -25.73 5.15
C TYR A 91 -21.59 -25.73 4.65
N MET A 92 -21.75 -25.25 3.43
CA MET A 92 -22.99 -25.34 2.67
C MET A 92 -22.79 -26.31 1.52
N LEU A 93 -23.68 -27.30 1.42
CA LEU A 93 -23.76 -28.21 0.28
C LEU A 93 -24.86 -27.71 -0.65
N TYR A 94 -24.44 -27.24 -1.82
CA TYR A 94 -25.32 -26.97 -2.96
C TYR A 94 -25.50 -28.30 -3.70
N HIS A 95 -26.71 -28.85 -3.67
CA HIS A 95 -26.98 -30.17 -4.24
C HIS A 95 -26.87 -30.14 -5.77
N ALA A 96 -26.33 -31.21 -6.38
CA ALA A 96 -26.23 -31.30 -7.84
C ALA A 96 -27.61 -31.47 -8.51
N ASP A 97 -28.51 -32.19 -7.85
CA ASP A 97 -29.81 -32.60 -8.42
C ASP A 97 -30.96 -31.64 -8.08
N SER A 98 -30.70 -30.58 -7.33
CA SER A 98 -31.73 -29.61 -6.92
C SER A 98 -31.14 -28.26 -6.51
N ASP A 99 -31.93 -27.21 -6.54
CA ASP A 99 -31.54 -25.87 -6.05
C ASP A 99 -31.47 -25.77 -4.51
N LYS A 100 -31.66 -26.88 -3.81
CA LYS A 100 -31.60 -26.92 -2.35
C LYS A 100 -30.17 -26.71 -1.87
N VAL A 101 -30.05 -26.05 -0.72
CA VAL A 101 -28.78 -25.88 -0.02
C VAL A 101 -28.89 -26.43 1.39
N THR A 102 -28.06 -27.41 1.73
CA THR A 102 -28.01 -27.96 3.09
C THR A 102 -26.84 -27.37 3.86
N TYR A 103 -27.13 -26.92 5.07
CA TYR A 103 -26.20 -26.27 5.97
C TYR A 103 -25.75 -27.24 7.07
N TYR A 104 -24.43 -27.34 7.24
CA TYR A 104 -23.77 -28.19 8.23
C TYR A 104 -22.83 -27.38 9.12
N LYS A 105 -22.85 -27.66 10.42
CA LYS A 105 -21.96 -27.04 11.41
C LYS A 105 -21.27 -28.11 12.26
N THR A 106 -20.08 -27.82 12.76
CA THR A 106 -19.40 -28.65 13.76
C THR A 106 -19.95 -28.40 15.16
N GLU A 107 -20.01 -29.43 16.00
CA GLU A 107 -20.57 -29.39 17.38
C GLU A 107 -19.78 -28.53 18.38
N GLY A 108 -18.56 -28.11 18.05
CA GLY A 108 -17.70 -27.37 18.98
C GLY A 108 -18.17 -25.95 19.29
N GLU A 109 -17.86 -25.48 20.50
CA GLU A 109 -17.91 -24.07 20.87
C GLU A 109 -16.72 -23.29 20.28
N HIS A 110 -16.90 -21.98 20.16
CA HIS A 110 -15.82 -21.08 19.78
C HIS A 110 -14.75 -21.04 20.87
N ASP A 111 -13.52 -21.38 20.52
CA ASP A 111 -12.34 -21.40 21.40
C ASP A 111 -11.56 -20.08 21.41
N HIS A 112 -12.27 -18.96 21.19
CA HIS A 112 -11.70 -17.60 21.26
C HIS A 112 -12.60 -16.72 22.13
N ASP A 113 -11.99 -15.83 22.90
CA ASP A 113 -12.70 -14.85 23.71
C ASP A 113 -13.50 -13.88 22.82
N ASP A 114 -14.68 -13.47 23.27
CA ASP A 114 -15.57 -12.50 22.62
C ASP A 114 -14.99 -11.08 22.50
N ASP A 115 -13.76 -10.88 22.99
CA ASP A 115 -13.12 -9.59 23.12
C ASP A 115 -12.66 -9.07 21.75
N TYR A 116 -13.64 -8.50 21.03
CA TYR A 116 -13.49 -7.85 19.74
C TYR A 116 -12.56 -6.64 19.94
N LYS A 117 -11.24 -6.84 19.86
CA LYS A 117 -10.27 -5.74 19.84
C LYS A 117 -10.65 -4.83 18.67
N ILE A 118 -11.26 -3.69 18.99
CA ILE A 118 -11.65 -2.64 18.04
C ILE A 118 -10.44 -2.40 17.13
N ARG A 119 -10.58 -2.79 15.85
CA ARG A 119 -9.50 -2.65 14.87
C ARG A 119 -9.39 -1.19 14.45
N GLY A 120 -8.16 -0.70 14.35
CA GLY A 120 -7.88 0.65 13.86
C GLY A 120 -7.81 1.71 14.97
N ILE A 121 -7.72 2.97 14.54
CA ILE A 121 -7.69 4.14 15.43
C ILE A 121 -9.12 4.56 15.72
N HIS A 122 -9.44 4.82 17.00
CA HIS A 122 -10.76 5.30 17.39
C HIS A 122 -11.04 6.68 16.78
N GLU A 123 -12.30 6.94 16.42
CA GLU A 123 -12.69 8.14 15.65
C GLU A 123 -12.37 9.45 16.39
N THR A 124 -12.48 9.47 17.71
CA THR A 124 -12.09 10.65 18.51
C THR A 124 -10.59 10.92 18.43
N VAL A 125 -9.77 9.87 18.34
CA VAL A 125 -8.31 10.00 18.23
C VAL A 125 -7.94 10.45 16.82
N LYS A 126 -8.64 9.97 15.79
CA LYS A 126 -8.44 10.43 14.41
C LYS A 126 -8.67 11.93 14.27
N ARG A 127 -9.77 12.47 14.79
CA ARG A 127 -10.03 13.93 14.75
C ARG A 127 -8.89 14.74 15.36
N VAL A 128 -8.38 14.30 16.51
CA VAL A 128 -7.25 14.96 17.15
C VAL A 128 -5.97 14.86 16.30
N ILE A 129 -5.76 13.73 15.63
CA ILE A 129 -4.64 13.58 14.69
C ILE A 129 -4.82 14.50 13.49
N ASP A 130 -6.05 14.64 12.95
CA ASP A 130 -6.36 15.53 11.83
C ASP A 130 -6.07 16.99 12.21
N ASP A 131 -6.57 17.45 13.37
CA ASP A 131 -6.31 18.81 13.88
C ASP A 131 -4.80 19.06 14.02
N LEU A 132 -4.07 18.13 14.65
CA LEU A 132 -2.61 18.23 14.81
C LEU A 132 -1.89 18.27 13.46
N TYR A 133 -2.39 17.52 12.47
CA TYR A 133 -1.80 17.45 11.15
C TYR A 133 -2.01 18.74 10.37
N ASP A 134 -3.20 19.34 10.49
CA ASP A 134 -3.53 20.64 9.88
C ASP A 134 -2.79 21.80 10.56
N ASP A 135 -2.51 21.69 11.87
CA ASP A 135 -1.61 22.59 12.62
C ASP A 135 -0.11 22.40 12.25
N GLY A 136 0.21 21.49 11.32
CA GLY A 136 1.57 21.25 10.82
C GLY A 136 2.38 20.22 11.61
N VAL A 137 1.81 19.58 12.62
CA VAL A 137 2.46 18.49 13.38
C VAL A 137 2.32 17.18 12.62
N MET A 138 3.17 16.98 11.60
CA MET A 138 3.06 15.84 10.70
C MET A 138 3.87 14.60 11.12
N LYS A 139 4.84 14.72 12.04
CA LYS A 139 5.73 13.60 12.38
C LYS A 139 5.05 12.66 13.39
N PRO A 140 5.05 11.34 13.15
CA PRO A 140 4.37 10.37 14.02
C PRO A 140 4.79 10.47 15.50
N LYS A 141 6.09 10.63 15.77
CA LYS A 141 6.61 10.78 17.14
C LYS A 141 6.11 12.06 17.82
N GLN A 142 5.93 13.16 17.08
CA GLN A 142 5.41 14.41 17.63
C GLN A 142 3.91 14.28 17.94
N ILE A 143 3.15 13.64 17.05
CA ILE A 143 1.73 13.37 17.25
C ILE A 143 1.52 12.46 18.47
N ILE A 144 2.32 11.40 18.64
CA ILE A 144 2.27 10.54 19.83
C ILE A 144 2.50 11.37 21.10
N ARG A 145 3.54 12.19 21.14
CA ARG A 145 3.82 13.08 22.29
C ARG A 145 2.66 14.03 22.57
N ALA A 146 2.03 14.58 21.54
CA ALA A 146 0.88 15.46 21.69
C ALA A 146 -0.34 14.72 22.25
N LEU A 147 -0.60 13.49 21.79
CA LEU A 147 -1.67 12.63 22.32
C LEU A 147 -1.43 12.24 23.79
N GLU A 148 -0.19 11.88 24.15
CA GLU A 148 0.22 11.58 25.52
C GLU A 148 0.03 12.78 26.45
N THR A 149 0.44 13.97 25.99
CA THR A 149 0.27 15.23 26.73
C THR A 149 -1.21 15.52 27.00
N ARG A 150 -2.09 15.19 26.04
CA ARG A 150 -3.55 15.32 26.17
C ARG A 150 -4.20 14.16 26.94
N LYS A 151 -3.43 13.22 27.48
CA LYS A 151 -3.90 12.00 28.18
C LYS A 151 -4.88 11.16 27.35
N ILE A 152 -4.71 11.17 26.03
CA ILE A 152 -5.51 10.38 25.09
C ILE A 152 -4.81 9.05 24.85
N LYS A 153 -5.58 7.95 24.80
CA LYS A 153 -5.04 6.63 24.47
C LYS A 153 -4.37 6.66 23.10
N THR A 154 -3.08 6.37 23.06
CA THR A 154 -2.29 6.41 21.82
C THR A 154 -2.55 5.18 20.95
N PRO A 155 -2.69 5.37 19.63
CA PRO A 155 -2.67 4.24 18.69
C PRO A 155 -1.25 3.67 18.61
N THR A 156 -1.11 2.47 18.04
CA THR A 156 0.23 1.94 17.78
C THR A 156 0.95 2.78 16.73
N TYR A 157 2.28 2.80 16.76
CA TYR A 157 3.10 3.52 15.79
C TYR A 157 2.75 3.16 14.34
N THR A 158 2.52 1.87 14.07
CA THR A 158 2.11 1.38 12.75
C THR A 158 0.73 1.91 12.33
N GLN A 159 -0.25 1.90 13.23
CA GLN A 159 -1.57 2.46 12.93
C GLN A 159 -1.47 3.95 12.60
N LEU A 160 -0.69 4.70 13.38
CA LEU A 160 -0.48 6.12 13.16
C LEU A 160 0.23 6.40 11.82
N ASN A 161 1.30 5.67 11.50
CA ASN A 161 1.99 5.81 10.22
C ASN A 161 1.06 5.56 9.03
N ASN A 162 0.27 4.49 9.10
CA ASN A 162 -0.68 4.17 8.03
C ASN A 162 -1.73 5.27 7.89
N TYR A 163 -2.22 5.82 9.01
CA TYR A 163 -3.19 6.90 9.00
C TYR A 163 -2.62 8.22 8.46
N ILE A 164 -1.39 8.59 8.86
CA ILE A 164 -0.68 9.75 8.31
C ILE A 164 -0.43 9.60 6.82
N SER A 165 -0.07 8.39 6.36
CA SER A 165 0.09 8.11 4.93
C SER A 165 -1.21 8.37 4.17
N HIS A 166 -2.34 7.90 4.69
CA HIS A 166 -3.66 8.19 4.13
C HIS A 166 -3.96 9.71 4.12
N LEU A 167 -3.63 10.44 5.18
CA LEU A 167 -3.79 11.91 5.21
C LEU A 167 -2.94 12.60 4.15
N LYS A 168 -1.69 12.17 3.94
CA LYS A 168 -0.81 12.66 2.87
C LYS A 168 -1.44 12.42 1.51
N THR A 169 -1.91 11.20 1.24
CA THR A 169 -2.54 10.87 -0.04
C THR A 169 -3.80 11.68 -0.28
N LYS A 170 -4.60 11.92 0.76
CA LYS A 170 -5.81 12.75 0.67
C LYS A 170 -5.48 14.22 0.39
N LYS A 171 -4.39 14.75 0.97
CA LYS A 171 -4.02 16.17 0.87
C LYS A 171 -3.21 16.49 -0.39
N TYR A 172 -2.28 15.62 -0.77
CA TYR A 172 -1.30 15.85 -1.83
C TYR A 172 -1.47 14.94 -3.05
N GLY A 173 -2.38 13.96 -2.99
CA GLY A 173 -2.55 12.96 -4.03
C GLY A 173 -1.57 11.79 -3.90
N SER A 174 -1.47 10.99 -4.96
CA SER A 174 -0.55 9.85 -4.99
C SER A 174 0.89 10.29 -4.76
N ASN A 175 1.68 9.47 -4.07
CA ASN A 175 3.12 9.66 -3.96
C ASN A 175 3.89 9.21 -5.22
N THR A 176 3.19 8.58 -6.16
CA THR A 176 3.71 8.20 -7.47
C THR A 176 3.04 9.05 -8.53
N ILE A 177 3.85 9.58 -9.45
CA ILE A 177 3.40 10.27 -10.66
C ILE A 177 4.03 9.57 -11.86
N SER A 178 3.24 9.26 -12.88
CA SER A 178 3.79 8.75 -14.14
C SER A 178 4.46 9.86 -14.93
N LEU A 179 5.40 9.51 -15.83
CA LEU A 179 6.03 10.48 -16.72
C LEU A 179 5.00 11.24 -17.59
N GLY A 180 3.92 10.57 -17.99
CA GLY A 180 2.82 11.19 -18.73
C GLY A 180 2.06 12.23 -17.91
N GLU A 181 1.73 11.91 -16.66
CA GLU A 181 1.09 12.83 -15.72
C GLU A 181 2.00 14.01 -15.39
N LEU A 182 3.30 13.77 -15.18
CA LEU A 182 4.28 14.83 -14.92
C LEU A 182 4.41 15.77 -16.12
N LYS A 183 4.51 15.22 -17.34
CA LYS A 183 4.55 16.00 -18.58
C LYS A 183 3.30 16.86 -18.74
N GLN A 184 2.13 16.33 -18.41
CA GLN A 184 0.88 17.09 -18.46
C GLN A 184 0.87 18.20 -17.40
N TRP A 185 1.30 17.89 -16.18
CA TRP A 185 1.41 18.89 -15.11
C TRP A 185 2.36 20.04 -15.48
N CYS A 186 3.50 19.73 -16.12
CA CYS A 186 4.43 20.75 -16.61
C CYS A 186 3.77 21.71 -17.61
N LYS A 187 2.94 21.19 -18.53
CA LYS A 187 2.18 22.01 -19.48
C LYS A 187 1.15 22.89 -18.79
N ASP A 188 0.39 22.30 -17.87
CA ASP A 188 -0.70 22.98 -17.19
C ASP A 188 -0.19 24.13 -16.29
N ASN A 189 1.07 24.07 -15.86
CA ASN A 189 1.71 25.05 -14.99
C ASN A 189 2.80 25.88 -15.69
N GLU A 190 2.87 25.92 -17.02
CA GLU A 190 3.88 26.72 -17.77
C GLU A 190 3.66 28.24 -17.65
N HIS A 191 2.44 28.65 -17.30
CA HIS A 191 2.06 30.06 -17.19
C HIS A 191 2.40 30.62 -15.81
N ILE A 192 2.93 31.85 -15.79
CA ILE A 192 3.19 32.57 -14.54
C ILE A 192 1.86 32.83 -13.81
N PRO A 193 1.70 32.32 -12.59
CA PRO A 193 0.48 32.52 -11.81
C PRO A 193 0.40 33.95 -11.28
N ALA A 194 -0.83 34.40 -11.02
CA ALA A 194 -1.06 35.69 -10.38
C ALA A 194 -0.70 35.68 -8.88
N ASP A 195 -0.71 34.50 -8.25
CA ASP A 195 -0.27 34.31 -6.87
C ASP A 195 1.24 34.09 -6.84
N GLU A 196 1.97 35.01 -6.23
CA GLU A 196 3.43 34.98 -6.09
C GLU A 196 3.94 33.76 -5.28
N ASN A 197 3.07 33.12 -4.48
CA ASN A 197 3.42 31.93 -3.71
C ASN A 197 3.17 30.62 -4.46
N LYS A 198 2.70 30.70 -5.71
CA LYS A 198 2.44 29.52 -6.53
C LYS A 198 3.61 29.29 -7.48
N ALA A 199 4.19 28.08 -7.42
CA ALA A 199 5.22 27.67 -8.35
C ALA A 199 4.68 27.50 -9.78
N PHE A 200 5.56 27.65 -10.76
CA PHE A 200 5.26 27.44 -12.17
C PHE A 200 6.46 26.82 -12.89
N VAL A 201 6.21 26.25 -14.06
CA VAL A 201 7.20 25.58 -14.88
C VAL A 201 7.82 26.58 -15.84
N VAL A 202 9.12 26.80 -15.71
CA VAL A 202 9.86 27.69 -16.61
C VAL A 202 10.04 27.04 -17.99
N SER A 203 10.34 25.75 -17.96
CA SER A 203 10.69 24.88 -19.09
C SER A 203 10.68 23.42 -18.62
N TYR A 204 10.57 22.49 -19.56
CA TYR A 204 10.81 21.07 -19.32
C TYR A 204 11.22 20.40 -20.63
N GLU A 205 12.06 19.38 -20.54
CA GLU A 205 12.44 18.53 -21.67
C GLU A 205 12.25 17.06 -21.26
N VAL A 206 11.63 16.26 -22.12
CA VAL A 206 11.45 14.83 -21.89
C VAL A 206 12.27 14.09 -22.93
N ILE A 207 13.36 13.49 -22.47
CA ILE A 207 14.25 12.67 -23.28
C ILE A 207 13.77 11.23 -23.13
N TYR A 208 13.53 10.56 -24.26
CA TYR A 208 13.23 9.13 -24.28
C TYR A 208 14.49 8.42 -24.73
N ASP A 209 15.06 7.59 -23.87
CA ASP A 209 16.17 6.74 -24.28
C ASP A 209 15.67 5.71 -25.30
N THR A 210 16.40 5.60 -26.40
CA THR A 210 16.17 4.61 -27.45
C THR A 210 17.00 3.34 -27.25
N GLU A 211 17.82 3.28 -26.20
CA GLU A 211 18.71 2.18 -25.88
C GLU A 211 18.37 1.60 -24.49
N GLU A 212 18.39 0.27 -24.37
CA GLU A 212 18.18 -0.44 -23.09
C GLU A 212 19.34 -0.13 -22.15
N TYR A 213 19.08 0.62 -21.06
CA TYR A 213 20.04 0.80 -19.97
C TYR A 213 19.74 -0.13 -18.80
N GLU A 214 20.81 -0.54 -18.13
CA GLU A 214 20.82 -1.29 -16.87
C GLU A 214 20.15 -0.47 -15.74
N ASP A 215 19.39 -1.18 -14.89
CA ASP A 215 18.30 -0.75 -13.98
C ASP A 215 18.55 0.37 -12.93
N ASP A 216 19.54 1.25 -13.03
CA ASP A 216 19.89 2.20 -11.96
C ASP A 216 19.96 3.69 -12.36
N GLU A 217 19.05 4.19 -13.21
CA GLU A 217 18.93 5.65 -13.44
C GLU A 217 18.11 6.32 -12.33
N TYR A 218 18.81 7.01 -11.41
CA TYR A 218 18.19 7.80 -10.34
C TYR A 218 17.79 9.17 -10.87
N VAL A 219 16.57 9.61 -10.50
CA VAL A 219 16.17 11.01 -10.70
C VAL A 219 16.84 11.85 -9.62
N GLU A 220 17.53 12.91 -10.06
CA GLU A 220 18.24 13.84 -9.21
C GLU A 220 17.49 15.18 -9.13
N GLU A 221 17.51 15.81 -7.96
CA GLU A 221 16.82 17.05 -7.64
C GLU A 221 17.84 18.13 -7.25
N ASP A 222 17.93 19.20 -8.04
CA ASP A 222 18.84 20.32 -7.85
C ASP A 222 18.09 21.57 -7.38
N GLU A 223 18.41 22.06 -6.19
CA GLU A 223 17.89 23.34 -5.69
C GLU A 223 18.73 24.53 -6.19
N VAL A 224 18.05 25.55 -6.71
CA VAL A 224 18.68 26.77 -7.20
C VAL A 224 18.17 27.95 -6.39
N GLY A 225 19.10 28.81 -5.94
CA GLY A 225 18.77 29.97 -5.13
C GLY A 225 19.77 31.10 -5.25
N THR A 226 19.45 32.20 -4.56
CA THR A 226 20.39 33.31 -4.35
C THR A 226 20.74 33.41 -2.88
N THR A 227 21.90 34.00 -2.59
CA THR A 227 22.30 34.31 -1.23
C THR A 227 22.26 35.80 -1.01
N ASP A 228 21.65 36.24 0.10
CA ASP A 228 21.59 37.65 0.45
C ASP A 228 22.86 38.14 1.18
N LEU A 229 22.88 39.43 1.56
CA LEU A 229 23.99 40.03 2.29
C LEU A 229 24.21 39.43 3.69
N ASN A 230 23.19 38.76 4.24
CA ASN A 230 23.25 38.09 5.54
C ASN A 230 23.71 36.62 5.41
N LYS A 231 24.10 36.19 4.21
CA LYS A 231 24.46 34.80 3.89
C LYS A 231 23.29 33.83 4.06
N ALA A 232 22.06 34.32 4.04
CA ALA A 232 20.88 33.47 4.00
C ALA A 232 20.64 33.03 2.55
N PHE A 233 20.43 31.73 2.36
CA PHE A 233 20.08 31.15 1.06
C PHE A 233 18.56 31.25 0.85
N HIS A 234 18.18 31.75 -0.32
CA HIS A 234 16.81 31.95 -0.76
C HIS A 234 16.58 31.12 -2.01
N PRO A 235 15.99 29.92 -1.89
CA PRO A 235 15.69 29.09 -3.05
C PRO A 235 14.60 29.76 -3.90
N PHE A 236 14.80 29.77 -5.21
CA PHE A 236 13.82 30.29 -6.18
C PHE A 236 13.51 29.33 -7.32
N GLY A 237 14.25 28.23 -7.42
CA GLY A 237 14.06 27.23 -8.46
C GLY A 237 14.40 25.82 -7.98
N LEU A 238 13.77 24.84 -8.60
CA LEU A 238 14.05 23.42 -8.45
C LEU A 238 14.17 22.83 -9.85
N ALA A 239 15.22 22.05 -10.09
CA ALA A 239 15.39 21.28 -11.31
C ALA A 239 15.35 19.79 -10.98
N ILE A 240 14.69 19.03 -11.86
CA ILE A 240 14.58 17.58 -11.75
C ILE A 240 15.19 17.00 -13.03
N CYS A 241 16.28 16.26 -12.89
CA CYS A 241 17.08 15.74 -14.00
C CYS A 241 17.30 14.23 -13.85
N SER A 242 17.43 13.49 -14.95
CA SER A 242 17.75 12.06 -14.90
C SER A 242 19.24 11.79 -14.64
N ASN A 243 20.10 12.81 -14.72
CA ASN A 243 21.53 12.70 -14.41
C ASN A 243 22.19 14.08 -14.19
N GLU A 244 23.28 14.09 -13.41
CA GLU A 244 24.17 15.25 -13.23
C GLU A 244 25.21 15.42 -14.37
N LYS A 245 24.76 15.41 -15.63
CA LYS A 245 25.66 15.65 -16.78
C LYS A 245 25.73 17.14 -17.16
N THR A 246 26.80 17.53 -17.85
CA THR A 246 27.01 18.91 -18.36
C THR A 246 25.81 19.48 -19.10
N ASN A 247 25.09 18.66 -19.88
CA ASN A 247 23.91 19.11 -20.61
C ASN A 247 22.74 19.45 -19.67
N GLY A 248 22.53 18.67 -18.59
CA GLY A 248 21.53 18.96 -17.57
C GLY A 248 21.80 20.29 -16.89
N PHE A 249 23.04 20.52 -16.42
CA PHE A 249 23.39 21.82 -15.82
C PHE A 249 23.30 22.99 -16.83
N ALA A 250 23.71 22.80 -18.09
CA ALA A 250 23.55 23.83 -19.12
C ALA A 250 22.08 24.19 -19.35
N PHE A 251 21.19 23.19 -19.36
CA PHE A 251 19.75 23.39 -19.43
C PHE A 251 19.24 24.20 -18.23
N ILE A 252 19.61 23.83 -17.00
CA ILE A 252 19.25 24.56 -15.78
C ILE A 252 19.68 26.02 -15.85
N PHE A 253 20.94 26.32 -16.19
CA PHE A 253 21.45 27.69 -16.25
C PHE A 253 20.76 28.54 -17.33
N LYS A 254 20.54 27.96 -18.51
CA LYS A 254 19.80 28.63 -19.59
C LYS A 254 18.38 28.95 -19.16
N ASP A 255 17.72 28.02 -18.48
CA ASP A 255 16.33 28.16 -18.12
C ASP A 255 16.12 29.13 -16.97
N ILE A 256 17.06 29.21 -16.02
CA ILE A 256 17.07 30.30 -15.04
C ILE A 256 17.08 31.66 -15.74
N GLN A 257 17.90 31.84 -16.78
CA GLN A 257 17.92 33.10 -17.53
C GLN A 257 16.59 33.38 -18.22
N ILE A 258 15.97 32.36 -18.83
CA ILE A 258 14.65 32.48 -19.47
C ILE A 258 13.58 32.84 -18.44
N GLY A 259 13.53 32.12 -17.31
CA GLY A 259 12.58 32.35 -16.22
C GLY A 259 12.70 33.76 -15.65
N MET A 260 13.95 34.21 -15.40
CA MET A 260 14.20 35.57 -14.96
C MET A 260 13.72 36.60 -15.98
N GLN A 261 14.00 36.43 -17.27
CA GLN A 261 13.50 37.34 -18.32
C GLN A 261 11.97 37.38 -18.41
N LYS A 262 11.30 36.25 -18.15
CA LYS A 262 9.83 36.18 -18.11
C LYS A 262 9.25 36.96 -16.93
N ILE A 263 9.90 36.92 -15.75
CA ILE A 263 9.43 37.58 -14.52
C ILE A 263 9.84 39.06 -14.46
N ASN A 264 11.11 39.36 -14.77
CA ASN A 264 11.69 40.68 -14.70
C ASN A 264 12.62 40.94 -15.90
N LYS A 265 12.35 42.03 -16.63
CA LYS A 265 13.12 42.40 -17.82
C LYS A 265 14.55 42.85 -17.51
N ASP A 266 14.82 43.24 -16.26
CA ASP A 266 16.17 43.62 -15.82
C ASP A 266 16.99 42.36 -15.50
N LEU A 267 17.93 42.06 -16.40
CA LEU A 267 18.77 40.86 -16.43
C LEU A 267 19.41 40.52 -15.07
N LEU A 268 19.22 39.28 -14.60
CA LEU A 268 20.08 38.68 -13.58
C LEU A 268 21.52 38.57 -14.14
N LYS A 269 22.46 39.33 -13.58
CA LYS A 269 23.89 39.24 -13.87
C LYS A 269 24.61 38.71 -12.64
N PRO A 270 24.60 37.38 -12.39
CA PRO A 270 25.24 36.82 -11.21
C PRO A 270 26.73 37.18 -11.22
N LYS A 271 27.22 37.71 -10.09
CA LYS A 271 28.64 38.08 -9.93
C LYS A 271 29.52 36.86 -9.66
N ALA A 272 28.94 35.83 -9.06
CA ALA A 272 29.60 34.58 -8.71
C ALA A 272 28.56 33.44 -8.74
N LEU A 273 29.02 32.26 -9.12
CA LEU A 273 28.32 30.99 -8.94
C LEU A 273 28.97 30.27 -7.76
N ILE A 274 28.16 29.74 -6.85
CA ILE A 274 28.61 28.86 -5.77
C ILE A 274 27.96 27.50 -6.04
N SER A 275 28.77 26.47 -6.16
CA SER A 275 28.34 25.10 -6.42
C SER A 275 29.37 24.12 -5.89
N ASP A 276 29.03 22.84 -5.92
CA ASP A 276 30.00 21.78 -5.71
C ASP A 276 31.07 21.78 -6.81
N ALA A 277 32.21 21.16 -6.49
CA ALA A 277 33.39 21.10 -7.35
C ALA A 277 33.26 20.06 -8.48
N ALA A 278 32.10 20.02 -9.14
CA ALA A 278 31.83 19.13 -10.26
C ALA A 278 32.17 19.80 -11.60
N ASP A 279 32.95 19.12 -12.43
CA ASP A 279 33.29 19.60 -13.78
C ASP A 279 32.04 19.75 -14.66
N ALA A 280 31.02 18.91 -14.44
CA ALA A 280 29.77 18.98 -15.14
C ALA A 280 29.08 20.34 -14.96
N ILE A 281 28.99 20.83 -13.72
CA ILE A 281 28.41 22.13 -13.38
C ILE A 281 29.23 23.26 -14.01
N LYS A 282 30.56 23.23 -13.83
CA LYS A 282 31.47 24.23 -14.37
C LYS A 282 31.39 24.34 -15.90
N ASN A 283 31.29 23.21 -16.59
CA ASN A 283 31.16 23.17 -18.04
C ASN A 283 29.76 23.60 -18.48
N GLY A 284 28.73 23.24 -17.72
CA GLY A 284 27.35 23.66 -17.97
C GLY A 284 27.19 25.17 -17.88
N PHE A 285 27.77 25.80 -16.87
CA PHE A 285 27.72 27.25 -16.65
C PHE A 285 28.42 28.08 -17.75
N LYS A 286 29.37 27.47 -18.48
CA LYS A 286 30.10 28.14 -19.57
C LYS A 286 29.37 28.12 -20.90
N ARG A 287 28.36 27.26 -21.06
CA ARG A 287 27.58 27.13 -22.30
C ARG A 287 26.46 28.16 -22.32
#